data_AF-A0A370AJ90-F1
#
_entry.id   AF-A0A370AJ90-F1
#
_cell.length_a   1.000
_cell.length_b   1.000
_cell.length_c   1.000
_cell.angle_alpha   90.00
_cell.angle_beta   90.00
_cell.angle_gamma   90.00
#
_symmetry.space_group_name_H-M   'P 1'
#
loop_
_entity.id
_entity.type
_entity.pdbx_description
1 polymer ?
#
loop_
_entity_poly.entity_id
_entity_poly.type
_entity_poly.pdbx_seq_one_letter_code
_entity_poly.pdbx_strand_id
1 'polypeptide(L)'
;MGETQVTKDQLLIIDYVKDHLKNWMEEKRIIPFPDRDTSINPQLLERMVRVEEGIKHQNTNLEKMMIQMDQKFEIIDKRFAENREDMNTRFNDARIDMNTRFETMDMKFTEHREDMNTRFNDARVDMNTRFTAMDNRYTDMREDMNKRFNRQSQYLLVIFAAIVTSAVTVILQIS
;
A
#
# COMPACT_ATOMS: atom_id res chain seq x y z
N MET A 1 -46.14 -30.95 -105.77
CA MET A 1 -45.57 -29.64 -105.43
C MET A 1 -44.12 -29.68 -105.85
N GLY A 2 -43.70 -28.77 -106.74
CA GLY A 2 -42.55 -28.94 -107.62
C GLY A 2 -41.19 -28.81 -106.92
N GLU A 3 -40.27 -29.71 -107.28
CA GLU A 3 -38.84 -29.56 -107.06
C GLU A 3 -38.34 -28.42 -107.98
N THR A 4 -38.17 -27.23 -107.43
CA THR A 4 -37.46 -26.15 -108.13
C THR A 4 -35.99 -26.58 -108.28
N GLN A 5 -35.59 -27.00 -109.48
CA GLN A 5 -34.18 -27.24 -109.78
C GLN A 5 -33.40 -25.94 -109.57
N VAL A 6 -32.40 -26.01 -108.70
CA VAL A 6 -31.50 -24.89 -108.42
C VAL A 6 -30.74 -24.55 -109.70
N THR A 7 -31.02 -23.38 -110.28
CA THR A 7 -30.32 -22.89 -111.47
C THR A 7 -28.83 -22.65 -111.19
N LYS A 8 -27.96 -22.83 -112.19
CA LYS A 8 -26.49 -22.64 -112.05
C LYS A 8 -26.11 -21.30 -111.41
N ASP A 9 -26.87 -20.25 -111.71
CA ASP A 9 -26.65 -18.91 -111.14
C ASP A 9 -26.92 -18.86 -109.63
N GLN A 10 -27.87 -19.66 -109.12
CA GLN A 10 -28.12 -19.76 -107.68
C GLN A 10 -26.99 -20.50 -106.95
N LEU A 11 -26.35 -21.47 -107.59
CA LEU A 11 -25.17 -22.15 -107.03
C LEU A 11 -23.98 -21.19 -106.92
N LEU A 12 -23.75 -20.35 -107.93
CA LEU A 12 -22.71 -19.32 -107.90
C LEU A 12 -22.95 -18.30 -106.78
N ILE A 13 -24.19 -17.89 -106.55
CA ILE A 13 -24.54 -16.98 -105.45
C ILE A 13 -24.30 -17.66 -104.10
N ILE A 14 -24.67 -18.94 -103.94
CA ILE A 14 -24.44 -19.69 -102.69
C ILE A 14 -22.95 -19.80 -102.39
N ASP A 15 -22.13 -20.14 -103.38
CA ASP A 15 -20.69 -20.26 -103.20
C ASP A 15 -20.05 -18.90 -102.89
N TYR A 16 -20.48 -17.84 -103.58
CA TYR A 16 -20.05 -16.48 -103.27
C TYR A 16 -20.40 -16.06 -101.85
N VAL A 17 -21.64 -16.32 -101.41
CA VAL A 17 -22.09 -16.01 -100.05
C VAL A 17 -21.29 -16.82 -99.03
N LYS A 18 -21.05 -18.12 -99.24
CA LYS A 18 -20.26 -18.95 -98.33
C LYS A 18 -18.83 -18.44 -98.17
N ASP A 19 -18.18 -18.07 -99.28
CA ASP A 19 -16.81 -17.57 -99.28
C ASP A 19 -16.69 -16.20 -98.59
N HIS A 20 -17.73 -15.36 -98.67
CA HIS A 20 -17.71 -14.00 -98.13
C HIS A 20 -18.38 -13.87 -96.75
N LEU A 21 -19.13 -14.88 -96.30
CA LEU A 21 -19.89 -14.83 -95.05
C LEU A 21 -18.99 -14.58 -93.83
N LYS A 22 -17.82 -15.24 -93.77
CA LYS A 22 -16.87 -15.06 -92.67
C LYS A 22 -16.37 -13.61 -92.59
N ASN A 23 -15.98 -13.05 -93.73
CA ASN A 23 -15.49 -11.68 -93.82
C ASN A 23 -16.59 -10.67 -93.45
N TRP A 24 -17.84 -10.91 -93.86
CA TRP A 24 -18.97 -10.06 -93.48
C TRP A 24 -19.32 -10.15 -91.99
N MET A 25 -19.23 -11.34 -91.39
CA MET A 25 -19.43 -11.51 -89.95
C MET A 25 -18.35 -10.77 -89.15
N GLU A 26 -17.09 -10.83 -89.58
CA GLU A 26 -15.98 -10.08 -89.00
C GLU A 26 -16.17 -8.56 -89.19
N GLU A 27 -16.53 -8.10 -90.39
CA GLU A 27 -16.77 -6.68 -90.72
C GLU A 27 -17.90 -6.09 -89.87
N LYS A 28 -19.00 -6.83 -89.71
CA LYS A 28 -20.15 -6.40 -88.90
C LYS A 28 -19.97 -6.64 -87.40
N ARG A 29 -18.81 -7.14 -86.97
CA ARG A 29 -18.51 -7.53 -85.58
C ARG A 29 -19.58 -8.46 -84.99
N ILE A 30 -20.20 -9.26 -85.84
CA ILE A 30 -21.15 -10.29 -85.43
C ILE A 30 -20.30 -11.49 -85.09
N ILE A 31 -19.97 -11.66 -83.80
CA ILE A 31 -19.19 -12.81 -83.32
C ILE A 31 -20.20 -13.96 -83.10
N PRO A 32 -20.23 -15.00 -83.94
CA PRO A 32 -21.09 -16.14 -83.71
C PRO A 32 -20.43 -16.95 -82.59
N PHE A 33 -20.90 -16.71 -81.36
CA PHE A 33 -20.34 -17.19 -80.10
C PHE A 33 -19.05 -16.49 -79.69
N PRO A 34 -18.98 -15.86 -78.50
CA PRO A 34 -17.68 -15.48 -77.96
C PRO A 34 -16.88 -16.78 -77.86
N ASP A 35 -15.68 -16.80 -78.47
CA ASP A 35 -14.68 -17.79 -78.13
C ASP A 35 -14.53 -17.71 -76.61
N ARG A 36 -15.17 -18.66 -75.91
CA ARG A 36 -15.03 -18.76 -74.47
C ARG A 36 -13.60 -19.25 -74.28
N ASP A 37 -12.68 -18.31 -74.25
CA ASP A 37 -11.45 -18.50 -73.52
C ASP A 37 -11.81 -18.50 -72.03
N THR A 38 -12.45 -19.58 -71.60
CA THR A 38 -12.59 -19.97 -70.20
C THR A 38 -11.30 -20.60 -69.69
N SER A 39 -10.16 -20.45 -70.39
CA SER A 39 -8.88 -20.84 -69.82
C SER A 39 -8.56 -19.84 -68.71
N ILE A 40 -8.76 -20.29 -67.48
CA ILE A 40 -8.20 -19.60 -66.33
C ILE A 40 -6.70 -19.51 -66.61
N ASN A 41 -6.17 -18.30 -66.74
CA ASN A 41 -4.79 -18.07 -67.09
C ASN A 41 -3.88 -18.83 -66.09
N PRO A 42 -3.08 -19.82 -66.54
CA PRO A 42 -2.27 -20.66 -65.65
C PRO A 42 -1.28 -19.86 -64.80
N GLN A 43 -0.84 -18.68 -65.25
CA GLN A 43 0.01 -17.78 -64.47
C GLN A 43 -0.75 -17.17 -63.27
N LEU A 44 -2.05 -16.92 -63.41
CA LEU A 44 -2.88 -16.43 -62.30
C LEU A 44 -3.11 -17.51 -61.25
N LEU A 45 -3.30 -18.77 -61.67
CA LEU A 45 -3.38 -19.91 -60.74
C LEU A 45 -2.08 -20.07 -59.94
N GLU A 46 -0.93 -20.02 -60.61
CA GLU A 46 0.37 -20.13 -59.92
C GLU A 46 0.60 -18.97 -58.94
N ARG A 47 0.21 -17.73 -59.30
CA ARG A 47 0.25 -16.59 -58.37
C ARG A 47 -0.71 -16.77 -57.20
N MET A 48 -1.91 -17.31 -57.43
CA MET A 48 -2.89 -17.60 -56.38
C MET A 48 -2.36 -18.63 -55.39
N VAL A 49 -1.78 -19.73 -55.88
CA VAL A 49 -1.14 -20.76 -55.04
C VAL A 49 0.00 -20.16 -54.21
N ARG A 50 0.89 -19.35 -54.80
CA ARG A 50 1.97 -18.66 -54.06
C ARG A 50 1.44 -17.73 -52.97
N VAL A 51 0.33 -17.02 -53.24
CA VAL A 51 -0.31 -16.15 -52.24
C VAL A 51 -0.93 -16.97 -51.12
N GLU A 52 -1.63 -18.07 -51.43
CA GLU A 52 -2.19 -18.96 -50.43
C GLU A 52 -1.11 -19.59 -49.54
N GLU A 53 0.01 -20.02 -50.12
CA GLU A 53 1.18 -20.50 -49.37
C GLU A 53 1.77 -19.39 -48.49
N GLY A 54 1.88 -18.17 -49.00
CA GLY A 54 2.32 -17.00 -48.22
C GLY A 54 1.40 -16.70 -47.03
N ILE A 55 0.08 -16.74 -47.23
CA ILE A 55 -0.93 -16.55 -46.18
C ILE A 55 -0.85 -17.68 -45.15
N LYS A 56 -0.72 -18.94 -45.58
CA LYS A 56 -0.53 -20.07 -44.66
C LYS A 56 0.73 -19.88 -43.82
N HIS A 57 1.84 -19.48 -44.43
CA HIS A 57 3.08 -19.23 -43.72
C HIS A 57 2.94 -18.08 -42.70
N GLN A 58 2.27 -16.99 -43.07
CA GLN A 58 1.95 -15.88 -42.15
C GLN A 58 1.07 -16.34 -40.99
N ASN A 59 0.01 -17.11 -41.25
CA ASN A 59 -0.87 -17.64 -40.22
C ASN A 59 -0.12 -18.55 -39.24
N THR A 60 0.75 -19.43 -39.73
CA THR A 60 1.61 -20.26 -38.87
C THR A 60 2.57 -19.43 -38.02
N ASN A 61 3.13 -18.35 -38.58
CA ASN A 61 4.00 -17.45 -37.81
C ASN A 61 3.21 -16.67 -36.75
N LEU A 62 2.00 -16.20 -37.07
CA LEU A 62 1.11 -15.54 -36.11
C LEU A 62 0.71 -16.48 -34.97
N GLU A 63 0.38 -17.73 -35.28
CA GLU A 63 0.05 -18.74 -34.27
C GLU A 63 1.23 -18.99 -33.32
N LYS A 64 2.44 -19.13 -33.86
CA LYS A 64 3.67 -19.24 -33.04
C LYS A 64 3.89 -18.00 -32.17
N MET A 65 3.64 -16.81 -32.70
CA MET A 65 3.76 -15.57 -31.93
C MET A 65 2.72 -15.51 -30.80
N MET A 66 1.47 -15.92 -31.06
CA MET A 66 0.43 -15.97 -30.02
C MET A 66 0.81 -16.95 -28.90
N ILE A 67 1.25 -18.17 -29.24
CA ILE A 67 1.71 -19.15 -28.24
C ILE A 67 2.88 -18.61 -27.40
N GLN A 68 3.85 -17.94 -28.03
CA GLN A 68 4.96 -17.33 -27.31
C GLN A 68 4.53 -16.16 -26.43
N MET A 69 3.53 -15.37 -26.85
CA MET A 69 2.96 -14.31 -26.04
C MET A 69 2.25 -14.89 -24.82
N ASP A 70 1.42 -15.91 -24.99
CA ASP A 70 0.70 -16.56 -23.89
C ASP A 70 1.68 -17.10 -22.83
N GLN A 71 2.74 -17.77 -23.26
CA GLN A 71 3.80 -18.24 -22.35
C GLN A 71 4.47 -17.10 -21.59
N LYS A 72 4.74 -15.97 -22.27
CA LYS A 72 5.32 -14.80 -21.61
C LYS A 72 4.37 -14.16 -20.62
N PHE A 73 3.08 -14.08 -20.94
CA PHE A 73 2.07 -13.58 -20.03
C PHE A 73 1.94 -14.47 -18.79
N GLU A 74 1.94 -15.80 -18.96
CA GLU A 74 1.91 -16.72 -17.83
C GLU A 74 3.13 -16.57 -16.90
N ILE A 75 4.32 -16.40 -17.47
CA ILE A 75 5.55 -16.13 -16.68
C ILE A 75 5.43 -14.78 -15.93
N ILE A 76 4.89 -13.76 -16.60
CA ILE A 76 4.68 -12.43 -16.00
C ILE A 76 3.69 -12.53 -14.84
N ASP A 77 2.55 -13.20 -15.04
CA ASP A 77 1.53 -13.39 -14.02
C ASP A 77 2.08 -14.14 -12.80
N LYS A 78 2.87 -15.19 -13.03
CA LYS A 78 3.56 -15.92 -11.97
C LYS A 78 4.50 -15.01 -11.17
N ARG A 79 5.34 -14.21 -11.85
CA ARG A 79 6.24 -13.25 -11.20
C ARG A 79 5.48 -12.17 -10.42
N PHE A 80 4.34 -11.70 -10.93
CA PHE A 80 3.49 -10.75 -10.22
C PHE A 80 2.82 -11.38 -8.99
N ALA A 81 2.44 -12.66 -9.04
CA ALA A 81 1.94 -13.38 -7.89
C ALA A 81 3.03 -13.55 -6.81
N GLU A 82 4.21 -14.03 -7.19
CA GLU A 82 5.38 -14.19 -6.31
C GLU A 82 5.78 -12.86 -5.67
N ASN A 83 5.86 -11.78 -6.45
CA ASN A 83 6.21 -10.46 -5.94
C ASN A 83 5.15 -9.90 -4.96
N ARG A 84 3.85 -10.17 -5.20
CA ARG A 84 2.78 -9.80 -4.26
C ARG A 84 2.90 -10.56 -2.95
N GLU A 85 3.21 -11.85 -3.01
CA GLU A 85 3.39 -12.69 -1.82
C GLU A 85 4.61 -12.25 -1.00
N ASP A 86 5.76 -11.98 -1.65
CA ASP A 86 6.95 -11.44 -0.99
C ASP A 86 6.67 -10.09 -0.33
N MET A 87 5.99 -9.17 -1.03
CA MET A 87 5.58 -7.88 -0.45
C MET A 87 4.66 -8.04 0.75
N ASN A 88 3.65 -8.92 0.68
CA ASN A 88 2.77 -9.18 1.82
C ASN A 88 3.54 -9.77 3.01
N THR A 89 4.50 -10.65 2.75
CA THR A 89 5.32 -11.27 3.80
C THR A 89 6.17 -10.22 4.50
N ARG A 90 6.92 -9.41 3.74
CA ARG A 90 7.73 -8.31 4.29
C ARG A 90 6.90 -7.28 5.04
N PHE A 91 5.69 -6.98 4.55
CA PHE A 91 4.79 -6.05 5.23
C PHE A 91 4.29 -6.62 6.56
N ASN A 92 3.91 -7.90 6.59
CA ASN A 92 3.50 -8.58 7.81
C ASN A 92 4.65 -8.65 8.83
N ASP A 93 5.86 -9.00 8.39
CA ASP A 93 7.05 -9.03 9.24
C ASP A 93 7.37 -7.65 9.83
N ALA A 94 7.32 -6.61 9.01
CA ALA A 94 7.52 -5.23 9.46
C ALA A 94 6.46 -4.80 10.48
N ARG A 95 5.20 -5.21 10.29
CA ARG A 95 4.12 -4.95 11.24
C ARG A 95 4.32 -5.68 12.57
N ILE A 96 4.80 -6.92 12.53
CA ILE A 96 5.11 -7.70 13.74
C ILE A 96 6.28 -7.06 14.51
N ASP A 97 7.40 -6.75 13.84
CA ASP A 97 8.54 -6.07 14.47
C ASP A 97 8.13 -4.73 15.11
N MET A 98 7.32 -3.94 14.40
CA MET A 98 6.79 -2.68 14.92
C MET A 98 5.96 -2.90 16.19
N ASN A 99 5.03 -3.86 16.19
CA ASN A 99 4.23 -4.19 17.37
C ASN A 99 5.09 -4.62 18.55
N THR A 100 6.06 -5.50 18.34
CA THR A 100 6.97 -5.96 19.40
C THR A 100 7.79 -4.81 19.99
N ARG A 101 8.25 -3.87 19.16
CA ARG A 101 8.96 -2.68 19.64
C ARG A 101 8.05 -1.75 20.45
N PHE A 102 6.80 -1.58 20.04
CA PHE A 102 5.82 -0.81 20.80
C PHE A 102 5.52 -1.45 22.15
N GLU A 103 5.28 -2.76 22.20
CA GLU A 103 5.08 -3.49 23.46
C GLU A 103 6.30 -3.37 24.39
N THR A 104 7.51 -3.47 23.84
CA THR A 104 8.75 -3.30 24.61
C THR A 104 8.88 -1.88 25.18
N MET A 105 8.50 -0.86 24.40
CA MET A 105 8.47 0.53 24.89
C MET A 105 7.45 0.71 26.00
N ASP A 106 6.24 0.17 25.83
CA ASP A 106 5.16 0.28 26.82
C ASP A 106 5.55 -0.37 28.16
N MET A 107 6.21 -1.53 28.11
CA MET A 107 6.77 -2.19 29.29
C MET A 107 7.83 -1.31 29.98
N LYS A 108 8.77 -0.73 29.23
CA LYS A 108 9.79 0.17 29.79
C LYS A 108 9.19 1.45 30.39
N PHE A 109 8.16 2.00 29.76
CA PHE A 109 7.44 3.15 30.30
C PHE A 109 6.73 2.81 31.61
N THR A 110 6.12 1.62 31.69
CA THR A 110 5.47 1.13 32.90
C THR A 110 6.49 0.94 34.03
N GLU A 111 7.60 0.25 33.74
CA GLU A 111 8.70 0.06 34.70
C GLU A 111 9.25 1.40 35.20
N HIS A 112 9.52 2.34 34.28
CA HIS A 112 10.02 3.66 34.66
C HIS A 112 9.03 4.43 35.54
N ARG A 113 7.73 4.32 35.24
CA ARG A 113 6.68 4.94 36.05
C ARG A 113 6.61 4.33 37.45
N GLU A 114 6.77 3.02 37.58
CA GLU A 114 6.81 2.34 38.87
C GLU A 114 8.06 2.71 39.70
N ASP A 115 9.24 2.79 39.07
CA ASP A 115 10.47 3.26 39.72
C ASP A 115 10.32 4.72 40.21
N MET A 116 9.78 5.62 39.37
CA MET A 116 9.50 7.00 39.79
C MET A 116 8.53 7.07 40.96
N ASN A 117 7.43 6.30 40.93
CA ASN A 117 6.46 6.25 42.02
C ASN A 117 7.11 5.76 43.32
N THR A 118 7.98 4.74 43.24
CA THR A 118 8.70 4.19 44.38
C THR A 118 9.62 5.25 44.98
N ARG A 119 10.48 5.89 44.17
CA ARG A 119 11.38 6.95 44.63
C ARG A 119 10.62 8.14 45.21
N PHE A 120 9.49 8.51 44.62
CA PHE A 120 8.65 9.59 45.14
C PHE A 120 8.05 9.23 46.50
N ASN A 121 7.57 8.01 46.67
CA ASN A 121 7.06 7.52 47.95
C ASN A 121 8.16 7.49 49.02
N ASP A 122 9.35 6.99 48.67
CA ASP A 122 10.50 6.96 49.58
C ASP A 122 10.91 8.37 50.01
N ALA A 123 10.99 9.31 49.06
CA ALA A 123 11.29 10.71 49.35
C ALA A 123 10.23 11.34 50.28
N ARG A 124 8.95 11.01 50.08
CA ARG A 124 7.86 11.47 50.94
C ARG A 124 7.99 10.89 52.36
N VAL A 125 8.35 9.62 52.50
CA VAL A 125 8.57 8.97 53.81
C VAL A 125 9.78 9.56 54.54
N ASP A 126 10.91 9.76 53.84
CA ASP A 126 12.10 10.40 54.42
C ASP A 126 11.77 11.82 54.91
N MET A 127 11.08 12.60 54.08
CA MET A 127 10.66 13.95 54.42
C MET A 127 9.75 13.96 55.66
N ASN A 128 8.75 13.07 55.71
CA ASN A 128 7.85 12.97 56.86
C ASN A 128 8.60 12.57 58.15
N THR A 129 9.58 11.68 58.03
CA THR A 129 10.45 11.27 59.15
C THR A 129 11.26 12.45 59.67
N ARG A 130 11.87 13.24 58.78
CA ARG A 130 12.64 14.44 59.15
C ARG A 130 11.77 15.52 59.79
N PHE A 131 10.57 15.76 59.25
CA PHE A 131 9.61 16.68 59.86
C PHE A 131 9.20 16.22 61.26
N THR A 132 8.88 14.95 61.44
CA THR A 132 8.55 14.38 62.77
C THR A 132 9.72 14.54 63.75
N ALA A 133 10.95 14.28 63.31
CA ALA A 133 12.14 14.49 64.14
C ALA A 133 12.34 15.97 64.52
N MET A 134 12.04 16.89 63.60
CA MET A 134 12.11 18.33 63.84
C MET A 134 11.03 18.78 64.83
N ASP A 135 9.80 18.30 64.69
CA ASP A 135 8.70 18.57 65.64
C ASP A 135 9.02 18.08 67.05
N ASN A 136 9.63 16.89 67.17
CA ASN A 136 10.07 16.36 68.46
C ASN A 136 11.15 17.25 69.10
N ARG A 137 12.15 17.71 68.33
CA ARG A 137 13.18 18.64 68.83
C ARG A 137 12.60 19.99 69.24
N TYR A 138 11.64 20.52 68.48
CA TYR A 138 10.94 21.75 68.84
C TYR A 138 10.13 21.59 70.13
N THR A 139 9.46 20.45 70.30
CA THR A 139 8.70 20.14 71.51
C THR A 139 9.62 20.04 72.73
N ASP A 140 10.73 19.29 72.61
CA ASP A 140 11.74 19.18 73.67
C ASP A 140 12.35 20.53 74.06
N MET A 141 12.70 21.36 73.07
CA MET A 141 13.21 22.72 73.31
C MET A 141 12.18 23.60 74.03
N ARG A 142 10.90 23.54 73.64
CA ARG A 142 9.81 24.26 74.31
C ARG A 142 9.64 23.79 75.75
N GLU A 143 9.71 22.48 75.99
CA GLU A 143 9.63 21.94 77.35
C GLU A 143 10.81 22.37 78.23
N ASP A 144 12.04 22.32 77.72
CA ASP A 144 13.22 22.79 78.46
C ASP A 144 13.14 24.28 78.77
N MET A 145 12.72 25.10 77.79
CA MET A 145 12.45 26.52 78.00
C MET A 145 11.41 26.76 79.09
N ASN A 146 10.28 26.05 79.06
CA ASN A 146 9.24 26.16 80.08
C ASN A 146 9.75 25.74 81.46
N LYS A 147 10.54 24.66 81.56
CA LYS A 147 11.15 24.22 82.83
C LYS A 147 12.10 25.28 83.39
N ARG A 148 12.97 25.86 82.55
CA ARG A 148 13.89 26.95 82.94
C ARG A 148 13.13 28.19 83.38
N PHE A 149 12.11 28.61 82.62
CA PHE A 149 11.27 29.74 82.93
C PHE A 149 10.53 29.56 84.25
N ASN A 150 9.92 28.40 84.47
CA ASN A 150 9.23 28.07 85.73
C ASN A 150 10.19 28.09 86.91
N ARG A 151 11.39 27.50 86.77
CA ARG A 151 12.42 27.53 87.81
C ARG A 151 12.86 28.97 88.13
N GLN A 152 13.08 29.80 87.11
CA GLN A 152 13.44 31.20 87.30
C GLN A 152 12.33 31.99 87.99
N SER A 153 11.07 31.79 87.57
CA SER A 153 9.89 32.39 88.20
C SER A 153 9.78 32.00 89.68
N GLN A 154 10.00 30.73 90.02
CA GLN A 154 10.02 30.27 91.41
C GLN A 154 11.12 30.94 92.24
N TYR A 155 12.35 31.07 91.73
CA TYR A 155 13.41 31.79 92.44
C TYR A 155 13.05 33.25 92.69
N LEU A 156 12.47 33.94 91.70
CA LEU A 156 12.03 35.32 91.84
C LEU A 156 10.91 35.45 92.88
N LEU A 157 9.96 34.52 92.91
CA LEU A 157 8.90 34.49 93.94
C LEU A 157 9.46 34.29 95.34
N VAL A 158 10.42 33.37 95.52
CA VAL A 158 11.07 33.14 96.83
C VAL A 158 11.83 34.38 97.30
N ILE A 159 12.61 35.02 96.43
CA ILE A 159 13.34 36.25 96.75
C ILE A 159 12.37 37.38 97.10
N PHE A 160 11.31 37.56 96.29
CA PHE A 160 10.29 38.57 96.54
C PHE A 160 9.60 38.34 97.89
N ALA A 161 9.20 37.10 98.20
CA ALA A 161 8.59 36.75 99.48
C ALA A 161 9.53 37.04 100.66
N ALA A 162 10.84 36.73 100.54
CA ALA A 162 11.83 37.02 101.58
C ALA A 162 12.04 38.53 101.81
N ILE A 163 12.00 39.33 100.74
CA ILE A 163 12.08 40.80 100.84
C ILE A 163 10.82 41.35 101.53
N VAL A 164 9.63 40.86 101.17
CA VAL A 164 8.38 41.30 101.78
C VAL A 164 8.33 40.92 103.27
N THR A 165 8.70 39.70 103.64
CA THR A 165 8.69 39.27 105.06
C THR A 165 9.67 40.09 105.90
N SER A 166 10.89 40.33 105.40
CA SER A 166 11.86 41.18 106.09
C SER A 166 11.37 42.62 106.26
N ALA A 167 10.80 43.23 105.21
CA ALA A 167 10.21 44.56 105.30
C ALA A 167 9.07 44.64 106.33
N VAL A 168 8.17 43.64 106.36
CA VAL A 168 7.09 43.56 107.36
C VAL A 168 7.64 43.45 108.79
N THR A 169 8.66 42.61 109.01
CA THR A 169 9.27 42.47 110.35
C THR A 169 9.90 43.77 110.84
N VAL A 170 10.54 44.54 109.97
CA VAL A 170 11.13 45.84 110.33
C VAL A 170 10.05 46.85 110.69
N ILE A 171 8.94 46.89 109.94
CA ILE A 171 7.81 47.79 110.24
C ILE A 171 7.20 47.46 111.61
N LEU A 172 7.05 46.18 111.95
CA LEU A 172 6.51 45.74 113.24
C LEU A 172 7.44 46.04 114.43
N GLN A 173 8.75 46.15 114.24
CA GLN A 173 9.69 46.52 115.30
C GLN A 173 9.75 48.04 115.58
N ILE A 174 9.30 48.86 114.61
CA ILE A 174 9.32 50.32 114.70
C ILE A 174 7.97 50.89 115.18
N SER A 175 6.89 50.09 115.09
CA SER A 175 5.53 50.46 115.52
C SER A 175 5.27 50.09 116.98
#